data_AF-A0A2V6MS39-F1
#
_entry.id   AF-A0A2V6MS39-F1
#
_cell.length_a   1.000
_cell.length_b   1.000
_cell.length_c   1.000
_cell.angle_alpha   90.00
_cell.angle_beta   90.00
_cell.angle_gamma   90.00
#
_symmetry.space_group_name_H-M   'P 1'
#
loop_
_entity.id
_entity.type
_entity.pdbx_description
1 polymer ?
#
loop_
_entity_poly.entity_id
_entity_poly.type
_entity_poly.pdbx_seq_one_letter_code
_entity_poly.pdbx_strand_id
1 'polypeptide(L)'
;MNGTSVVSENTTARNLYLAADCSHGKDADYGSKDDRQSGKICPERKLALAVFSQAANDLWKFRHARRGAGYSLYADARNWITSNDRKWPYSFLNLCDVLNLAADAIRAELLGSTSGHPSLKSRTT
;
A
#
# COMPACT_ATOMS: atom_id res chain seq x y z
N MET A 1 -1.96 -39.27 20.25
CA MET A 1 -1.83 -38.88 18.82
C MET A 1 -2.70 -37.65 18.63
N ASN A 2 -2.33 -36.51 19.20
CA ASN A 2 -1.37 -35.52 18.66
C ASN A 2 -1.90 -34.87 17.39
N GLY A 3 -2.31 -33.61 17.49
CA GLY A 3 -2.70 -32.79 16.34
C GLY A 3 -3.40 -31.48 16.73
N THR A 4 -2.83 -30.70 17.65
CA THR A 4 -3.25 -29.33 17.95
C THR A 4 -2.66 -28.38 16.91
N SER A 5 -3.49 -27.60 16.20
CA SER A 5 -3.19 -26.31 15.52
C SER A 5 -4.29 -26.02 14.49
N VAL A 6 -4.81 -24.82 14.27
CA VAL A 6 -4.39 -23.44 14.58
C VAL A 6 -5.65 -22.55 14.66
N VAL A 7 -5.54 -21.51 15.47
CA VAL A 7 -6.51 -20.43 15.64
C VAL A 7 -6.78 -19.73 14.29
N SER A 8 -8.06 -19.53 13.95
CA SER A 8 -8.48 -18.74 12.79
C SER A 8 -9.03 -17.41 13.29
N GLU A 9 -8.15 -16.48 13.63
CA GLU A 9 -8.54 -15.12 13.98
C GLU A 9 -8.78 -14.32 12.69
N ASN A 10 -10.05 -14.36 12.26
CA ASN A 10 -10.64 -13.38 11.36
C ASN A 10 -10.66 -12.02 12.07
N THR A 11 -9.61 -11.24 11.86
CA THR A 11 -9.62 -9.79 12.02
C THR A 11 -8.54 -9.29 11.07
N THR A 12 -8.89 -8.52 10.03
CA THR A 12 -8.03 -7.58 9.24
C THR A 12 -8.46 -7.53 7.77
N ALA A 13 -9.70 -7.11 7.50
CA ALA A 13 -10.11 -6.70 6.14
C ALA A 13 -10.54 -5.22 6.06
N ARG A 14 -10.49 -4.48 7.18
CA ARG A 14 -10.83 -3.04 7.21
C ARG A 14 -9.82 -2.15 7.96
N ASN A 15 -8.66 -2.70 8.32
CA ASN A 15 -7.59 -2.00 9.04
C ASN A 15 -6.21 -2.29 8.42
N LEU A 16 -6.05 -2.13 7.11
CA LEU A 16 -4.73 -2.23 6.45
C LEU A 16 -3.81 -1.02 6.76
N TYR A 17 -4.24 -0.12 7.65
CA TYR A 17 -3.46 1.02 8.11
C TYR A 17 -3.18 0.90 9.60
N LEU A 18 -2.38 -0.09 10.02
CA LEU A 18 -1.72 0.00 11.33
C LEU A 18 -0.21 0.20 11.18
N ALA A 19 0.23 1.20 11.93
CA ALA A 19 1.56 1.56 12.38
C ALA A 19 2.67 0.52 12.13
N ALA A 20 3.59 0.83 11.22
CA ALA A 20 4.99 0.64 11.55
C ALA A 20 5.38 1.89 12.36
N ASP A 21 5.61 1.71 13.66
CA ASP A 21 6.08 2.77 14.54
C ASP A 21 7.48 3.21 14.07
N CYS A 22 7.63 4.46 13.66
CA CYS A 22 8.98 5.02 13.49
C CYS A 22 9.52 5.38 14.86
N SER A 23 10.00 4.38 15.59
CA SER A 23 10.80 4.61 16.78
C SER A 23 12.25 4.81 16.36
N HIS A 24 12.66 6.07 16.21
CA HIS A 24 14.06 6.44 16.34
C HIS A 24 14.34 6.73 17.81
N GLY A 25 15.21 5.91 18.42
CA GLY A 25 15.96 6.24 19.62
C GLY A 25 15.20 6.20 20.93
N LYS A 26 15.62 5.30 21.82
CA LYS A 26 15.73 5.60 23.26
C LYS A 26 16.46 6.96 23.38
N ASP A 27 16.19 7.88 24.30
CA ASP A 27 15.98 7.76 25.73
C ASP A 27 15.29 9.04 26.24
N ALA A 28 14.33 8.94 27.16
CA ALA A 28 14.14 9.84 28.31
C ALA A 28 12.79 9.56 28.99
N ASP A 29 12.90 9.18 30.25
CA ASP A 29 11.89 9.14 31.30
C ASP A 29 10.93 10.36 31.31
N TYR A 30 9.62 10.11 31.18
CA TYR A 30 8.59 10.85 31.92
C TYR A 30 7.23 10.14 31.79
N GLY A 31 6.69 9.68 32.91
CA GLY A 31 5.37 9.05 32.95
C GLY A 31 4.22 10.05 32.75
N SER A 32 3.21 9.67 31.98
CA SER A 32 1.81 10.05 32.21
C SER A 32 0.87 9.26 31.29
N LYS A 33 -0.26 8.82 31.85
CA LYS A 33 -1.31 8.03 31.20
C LYS A 33 -2.22 8.95 30.36
N ASP A 34 -2.31 8.75 29.05
CA ASP A 34 -3.47 9.17 28.24
C ASP A 34 -3.65 8.24 27.03
N ASP A 35 -4.75 7.50 27.04
CA ASP A 35 -5.19 6.51 26.04
C ASP A 35 -5.71 7.17 24.75
N ARG A 36 -4.84 7.91 24.05
CA ARG A 36 -5.07 8.30 22.65
C ARG A 36 -3.82 8.04 21.82
N GLN A 37 -3.52 6.75 21.65
CA GLN A 37 -2.53 6.25 20.69
C GLN A 37 -3.02 6.50 19.25
N SER A 38 -3.13 7.77 18.87
CA SER A 38 -3.13 8.20 17.48
C SER A 38 -1.71 7.96 16.97
N GLY A 39 -1.47 6.74 16.49
CA GLY A 39 -0.18 6.34 15.94
C GLY A 39 0.27 7.37 14.90
N LYS A 40 1.28 8.17 15.24
CA LYS A 40 1.80 9.22 14.37
C LYS A 40 2.34 8.55 13.10
N ILE A 41 1.59 8.62 12.00
CA ILE A 41 2.12 8.23 10.69
C ILE A 41 3.32 9.13 10.42
N CYS A 42 4.50 8.53 10.29
CA CYS A 42 5.74 9.24 10.06
C CYS A 42 5.65 10.03 8.75
N PRO A 43 6.29 11.20 8.65
CA PRO A 43 6.23 12.03 7.45
C PRO A 43 6.66 11.27 6.18
N GLU A 44 7.60 10.33 6.30
CA GLU A 44 8.06 9.46 5.21
C GLU A 44 6.96 8.49 4.75
N ARG A 45 6.24 7.87 5.69
CA ARG A 45 5.11 6.97 5.36
C ARG A 45 3.95 7.75 4.76
N LYS A 46 3.69 8.97 5.24
CA LYS A 46 2.70 9.87 4.65
C LYS A 46 3.08 10.23 3.21
N LEU A 47 4.36 10.51 2.96
CA LEU A 47 4.86 10.78 1.60
C LEU A 47 4.76 9.54 0.72
N ALA A 48 5.12 8.35 1.20
CA ALA A 48 4.95 7.09 0.48
C ALA A 48 3.50 6.87 0.03
N LEU A 49 2.55 7.07 0.94
CA LEU A 49 1.12 6.99 0.62
C LEU A 49 0.70 8.03 -0.41
N ALA A 50 1.19 9.26 -0.31
CA ALA A 50 0.88 10.32 -1.27
C ALA A 50 1.42 10.01 -2.67
N VAL A 51 2.67 9.55 -2.77
CA VAL A 51 3.30 9.16 -4.05
C VAL A 51 2.53 8.02 -4.68
N PHE A 52 2.23 6.97 -3.91
CA PHE A 52 1.47 5.82 -4.39
C PHE A 52 0.07 6.22 -4.88
N SER A 53 -0.65 7.02 -4.07
CA SER A 53 -2.01 7.45 -4.39
C SER A 53 -2.05 8.34 -5.64
N GLN A 54 -1.05 9.21 -5.82
CA GLN A 54 -0.94 10.04 -7.02
C GLN A 54 -0.74 9.19 -8.26
N ALA A 55 0.19 8.23 -8.24
CA ALA A 55 0.44 7.35 -9.38
C ALA A 55 -0.81 6.52 -9.73
N ALA A 56 -1.51 5.96 -8.74
CA ALA A 56 -2.77 5.24 -8.97
C ALA A 56 -3.86 6.16 -9.58
N ASN A 57 -4.00 7.38 -9.06
CA ASN A 57 -4.93 8.36 -9.60
C ASN A 57 -4.58 8.75 -11.05
N ASP A 58 -3.31 8.97 -11.36
CA ASP A 58 -2.88 9.30 -12.74
C ASP A 58 -3.17 8.15 -13.71
N LEU A 59 -2.98 6.89 -13.27
CA LEU A 59 -3.34 5.69 -14.05
C LEU A 59 -4.84 5.61 -14.34
N TRP A 60 -5.70 5.90 -13.36
CA TRP A 60 -7.15 5.84 -13.53
C TRP A 60 -7.69 7.03 -14.32
N LYS A 61 -7.30 8.25 -13.94
CA LYS A 61 -7.83 9.49 -14.51
C LYS A 61 -7.45 9.67 -15.96
N PHE A 62 -6.22 9.29 -16.33
CA PHE A 62 -5.69 9.53 -17.68
C PHE A 62 -5.55 8.26 -18.52
N ARG A 63 -6.22 7.16 -18.13
CA ARG A 63 -6.19 5.87 -18.86
C ARG A 63 -6.50 5.97 -20.35
N HIS A 64 -7.37 6.91 -20.72
CA HIS A 64 -7.80 7.12 -22.11
C HIS A 64 -7.15 8.36 -22.76
N ALA A 65 -6.26 9.06 -22.06
CA ALA A 65 -5.52 10.17 -22.63
C ALA A 65 -4.57 9.64 -23.71
N ARG A 66 -4.60 10.24 -24.91
CA ARG A 66 -3.76 9.79 -26.04
C ARG A 66 -2.58 10.72 -26.32
N ARG A 67 -2.66 11.98 -25.86
CA ARG A 67 -1.66 13.05 -26.08
C ARG A 67 -1.75 14.10 -24.97
N GLY A 68 -0.76 14.98 -24.90
CA GLY A 68 -0.72 16.11 -23.96
C GLY A 68 -0.32 15.71 -22.54
N ALA A 69 -0.44 16.66 -21.60
CA ALA A 69 0.04 16.49 -20.23
C ALA A 69 -0.56 15.27 -19.50
N GLY A 70 -1.84 14.97 -19.71
CA GLY A 70 -2.49 13.79 -19.12
C GLY A 70 -1.89 12.48 -19.60
N TYR A 71 -1.50 12.39 -20.88
CA TYR A 71 -0.81 11.20 -21.41
C TYR A 71 0.58 11.05 -20.79
N SER A 72 1.33 12.16 -20.62
CA SER A 72 2.63 12.12 -19.96
C SER A 72 2.52 11.62 -18.53
N LEU A 73 1.57 12.14 -17.74
CA LEU A 73 1.33 11.68 -16.36
C LEU A 73 0.97 10.20 -16.31
N TYR A 74 0.09 9.74 -17.21
CA TYR A 74 -0.24 8.32 -17.33
C TYR A 74 0.99 7.47 -17.66
N ALA A 75 1.79 7.89 -18.64
CA ALA A 75 2.98 7.17 -19.08
C ALA A 75 4.04 7.10 -17.96
N ASP A 76 4.26 8.20 -17.24
CA ASP A 76 5.18 8.26 -16.10
C ASP A 76 4.73 7.33 -14.98
N ALA A 77 3.45 7.37 -14.59
CA ALA A 77 2.89 6.48 -13.57
C ALA A 77 2.96 5.00 -14.00
N ARG A 78 2.69 4.71 -15.29
CA ARG A 78 2.78 3.36 -15.84
C ARG A 78 4.23 2.85 -15.87
N ASN A 79 5.19 3.69 -16.21
CA ASN A 79 6.61 3.34 -16.19
C ASN A 79 7.08 3.08 -14.75
N TRP A 80 6.65 3.91 -13.81
CA TRP A 80 6.97 3.75 -12.39
C TRP A 80 6.43 2.43 -11.82
N ILE A 81 5.15 2.11 -12.03
CA ILE A 81 4.55 0.88 -11.48
C ILE A 81 5.09 -0.41 -12.12
N THR A 82 5.50 -0.35 -13.38
CA THR A 82 6.08 -1.51 -14.11
C THR A 82 7.58 -1.68 -13.83
N SER A 83 8.24 -0.67 -13.28
CA SER A 83 9.65 -0.74 -12.93
C SER A 83 9.92 -1.71 -11.78
N ASN A 84 11.04 -2.43 -11.88
CA ASN A 84 11.60 -3.25 -10.80
C ASN A 84 12.78 -2.56 -10.10
N ASP A 85 12.98 -1.25 -10.37
CA ASP A 85 14.02 -0.49 -9.69
C ASP A 85 13.78 -0.42 -8.18
N ARG A 86 14.87 -0.47 -7.41
CA ARG A 86 14.90 -0.30 -5.95
C ARG A 86 15.88 0.77 -5.48
N LYS A 87 16.58 1.44 -6.41
CA LYS A 87 17.59 2.46 -6.08
C LYS A 87 16.97 3.71 -5.47
N TRP A 88 15.74 4.04 -5.83
CA TRP A 88 15.03 5.19 -5.30
C TRP A 88 14.19 4.83 -4.06
N PRO A 89 14.24 5.59 -2.96
CA PRO A 89 13.47 5.30 -1.75
C PRO A 89 11.95 5.17 -1.97
N TYR A 90 11.41 5.91 -2.95
CA TYR A 90 10.00 5.88 -3.34
C TYR A 90 9.77 5.14 -4.68
N SER A 91 10.67 4.22 -5.03
CA SER A 91 10.41 3.26 -6.11
C SER A 91 9.21 2.39 -5.77
N PHE A 92 8.49 1.92 -6.80
CA PHE A 92 7.25 1.16 -6.61
C PHE A 92 7.42 -0.06 -5.71
N LEU A 93 8.50 -0.84 -5.89
CA LEU A 93 8.77 -2.01 -5.07
C LEU A 93 9.06 -1.63 -3.61
N ASN A 94 9.86 -0.59 -3.38
CA ASN A 94 10.14 -0.12 -2.02
C ASN A 94 8.87 0.39 -1.32
N LEU A 95 7.96 1.04 -2.06
CA LEU A 95 6.67 1.45 -1.50
C LEU A 95 5.76 0.26 -1.21
N CYS A 96 5.74 -0.76 -2.06
CA CYS A 96 5.00 -1.99 -1.77
C CYS A 96 5.52 -2.66 -0.50
N ASP A 97 6.84 -2.73 -0.32
CA ASP A 97 7.46 -3.32 0.88
C ASP A 97 7.08 -2.53 2.15
N VAL A 98 7.21 -1.19 2.12
CA VAL A 98 6.86 -0.30 3.27
C VAL A 98 5.36 -0.31 3.59
N LEU A 99 4.51 -0.44 2.58
CA LEU A 99 3.06 -0.47 2.74
C LEU A 99 2.50 -1.89 2.93
N ASN A 100 3.37 -2.91 2.96
CA ASN A 100 3.02 -4.32 3.07
C ASN A 100 2.02 -4.78 1.99
N LEU A 101 2.26 -4.36 0.74
CA LEU A 101 1.46 -4.67 -0.45
C LEU A 101 2.16 -5.72 -1.32
N ALA A 102 1.39 -6.62 -1.91
CA ALA A 102 1.90 -7.54 -2.93
C ALA A 102 2.02 -6.83 -4.28
N ALA A 103 3.25 -6.47 -4.67
CA ALA A 103 3.55 -5.70 -5.88
C ALA A 103 2.88 -6.25 -7.16
N ASP A 104 2.88 -7.57 -7.35
CA ASP A 104 2.28 -8.20 -8.52
C ASP A 104 0.75 -8.11 -8.53
N ALA A 105 0.11 -8.22 -7.35
CA ALA A 105 -1.33 -8.04 -7.23
C ALA A 105 -1.74 -6.60 -7.54
N ILE A 106 -0.99 -5.63 -7.02
CA ILE A 106 -1.22 -4.20 -7.28
C ILE A 106 -1.04 -3.87 -8.76
N ARG A 107 -0.01 -4.43 -9.41
CA ARG A 107 0.17 -4.28 -10.86
C ARG A 107 -1.00 -4.86 -11.64
N ALA A 108 -1.45 -6.06 -11.27
CA ALA A 108 -2.60 -6.69 -11.93
C ALA A 108 -3.87 -5.83 -11.80
N GLU A 109 -4.10 -5.25 -10.63
CA GLU A 109 -5.25 -4.38 -10.37
C GLU A 109 -5.18 -3.04 -11.13
N LEU A 110 -4.04 -2.34 -11.07
CA LEU A 110 -3.92 -0.99 -11.63
C LEU A 110 -3.70 -1.00 -13.15
N LEU A 111 -3.08 -2.05 -13.71
CA LEU A 111 -2.84 -2.17 -15.14
C LEU A 111 -3.94 -2.96 -15.85
N GLY A 112 -4.51 -3.97 -15.19
CA GLY A 112 -5.65 -4.72 -15.67
C GLY A 112 -6.92 -3.91 -15.52
N SER A 113 -7.63 -3.66 -16.62
CA SER A 113 -8.96 -3.04 -16.58
C SER A 113 -9.95 -4.00 -15.92
N THR A 114 -9.97 -4.16 -14.60
CA THR A 114 -11.03 -4.96 -13.98
C THR A 114 -12.30 -4.11 -13.85
N SER A 115 -12.99 -3.95 -14.98
CA SER A 115 -14.45 -4.05 -14.95
C SER A 115 -14.78 -5.50 -14.61
N GLY A 116 -14.65 -5.84 -13.34
CA GLY A 116 -14.68 -7.21 -12.84
C GLY A 116 -14.50 -7.19 -11.35
N HIS A 117 -15.63 -6.98 -10.66
CA HIS A 117 -15.83 -7.23 -9.24
C HIS A 117 -14.82 -8.24 -8.67
N PRO A 118 -14.07 -7.93 -7.59
CA PRO A 118 -13.31 -8.96 -6.89
C PRO A 118 -14.32 -9.93 -6.29
N SER A 119 -14.67 -10.97 -7.06
CA SER A 119 -15.35 -12.14 -6.52
C SER A 119 -14.33 -12.82 -5.63
N LEU A 120 -14.30 -12.38 -4.37
CA LEU A 120 -14.08 -13.26 -3.24
C LEU A 120 -14.81 -14.56 -3.56
N LYS A 121 -14.08 -15.60 -3.96
CA LYS A 121 -14.65 -16.93 -4.04
C LYS A 121 -14.97 -17.30 -2.60
N SER A 122 -16.23 -17.09 -2.22
CA SER A 122 -16.82 -17.66 -1.02
C SER A 122 -16.61 -19.16 -1.12
N ARG A 123 -15.77 -19.68 -0.22
CA ARG A 123 -15.67 -21.11 0.05
C ARG A 123 -17.06 -21.57 0.47
N THR A 124 -17.77 -22.20 -0.47
CA THR A 124 -19.07 -22.80 -0.21
C THR A 124 -18.82 -24.16 0.44
N THR A 125 -19.48 -24.33 1.58
CA THR A 125 -19.69 -25.51 2.43
C THR A 125 -19.41 -26.86 1.81
#